data_AF-B6TL61-F1
#
_entry.id   AF-B6TL61-F1
#
_cell.length_a   1.000
_cell.length_b   1.000
_cell.length_c   1.000
_cell.angle_alpha   90.00
_cell.angle_beta   90.00
_cell.angle_gamma   90.00
#
_symmetry.space_group_name_H-M   'P 1'
#
loop_
_entity.id
_entity.type
_entity.pdbx_description
1 polymer ?
#
loop_
_entity_poly.entity_id
_entity_poly.type
_entity_poly.pdbx_seq_one_letter_code
_entity_poly.pdbx_strand_id
1 'polypeptide(L)'
;METSAATPTRPPHPAAASPSPSPSSSLRLWRSAAQRNVRNQWSRLSAAKEQWLAAVADGRAHASALVNAHLCRRNMPATDLGVLKDMPGIRDKANSKLVLREEQYSGMLLSAYKEMVRQLSYLVEASHSMRCFSKAAPNCSITQFSDRQDNLNDSGDGGGAPVFKWFSILEFETLAQELVQMFVSEQKLKRLLLLEFLSIALKEGVELQTSLNWGDELYDGESNELQSIGLQSGDAYSPPENWCAERLGSQRPGNLPLHEVLQVYLTTWHANMNINRSRIGEIFELVEEEMKIKLS
;
A
#
# COMPACT_ATOMS: atom_id res chain seq x y z
N MET A 1 -3.76 93.84 32.54
CA MET A 1 -4.44 92.57 32.25
C MET A 1 -3.47 91.73 31.44
N GLU A 2 -2.73 90.86 32.13
CA GLU A 2 -1.80 89.91 31.51
C GLU A 2 -2.61 88.71 31.02
N THR A 3 -2.60 88.46 29.71
CA THR A 3 -3.13 87.23 29.12
C THR A 3 -1.95 86.41 28.62
N SER A 4 -1.51 85.49 29.46
CA SER A 4 -0.50 84.47 29.17
C SER A 4 -1.10 83.42 28.24
N ALA A 5 -0.64 83.37 26.98
CA ALA A 5 -1.12 82.45 25.97
C ALA A 5 -0.36 81.11 26.04
N ALA A 6 -1.12 80.04 26.27
CA ALA A 6 -0.65 78.69 26.53
C ALA A 6 0.03 78.03 25.32
N THR A 7 1.17 77.37 25.59
CA THR A 7 1.93 76.55 24.63
C THR A 7 1.14 75.28 24.25
N PRO A 8 0.93 74.98 22.95
CA PRO A 8 0.19 73.81 22.54
C PRO A 8 1.00 72.52 22.70
N THR A 9 0.44 71.58 23.48
CA THR A 9 0.97 70.24 23.74
C THR A 9 0.82 69.35 22.49
N ARG A 10 1.94 68.81 22.00
CA ARG A 10 1.99 67.90 20.84
C ARG A 10 1.23 66.59 21.15
N PRO A 11 0.27 66.17 20.31
CA PRO A 11 -0.48 64.95 20.54
C PRO A 11 0.41 63.70 20.41
N PRO A 12 0.15 62.65 21.20
CA PRO A 12 0.95 61.44 21.23
C PRO A 12 0.89 60.72 19.88
N HIS A 13 2.07 60.38 19.35
CA HIS A 13 2.21 59.59 18.14
C HIS A 13 1.48 58.24 18.30
N PRO A 14 0.60 57.86 17.37
CA PRO A 14 0.03 56.53 17.36
C PRO A 14 1.17 55.52 17.23
N ALA A 15 1.21 54.56 18.17
CA ALA A 15 2.12 53.43 18.13
C ALA A 15 2.08 52.82 16.73
N ALA A 16 3.24 52.74 16.10
CA ALA A 16 3.42 52.16 14.78
C ALA A 16 2.71 50.81 14.73
N ALA A 17 1.62 50.74 13.96
CA ALA A 17 0.95 49.49 13.68
C ALA A 17 1.99 48.55 13.06
N SER A 18 2.32 47.47 13.76
CA SER A 18 3.21 46.43 13.26
C SER A 18 2.75 46.03 11.85
N PRO A 19 3.65 46.01 10.86
CA PRO A 19 3.28 45.70 9.49
C PRO A 19 2.68 44.31 9.45
N SER A 20 1.41 44.22 9.03
CA SER A 20 0.74 42.97 8.76
C SER A 20 1.64 42.14 7.82
N PRO A 21 1.95 40.88 8.14
CA PRO A 21 2.83 40.07 7.31
C PRO A 21 2.26 40.02 5.89
N SER A 22 3.03 40.54 4.93
CA SER A 22 2.57 40.60 3.55
C SER A 22 2.25 39.17 3.07
N PRO A 23 1.13 38.95 2.37
CA PRO A 23 0.71 37.60 1.93
C PRO A 23 1.77 36.83 1.13
N SER A 24 2.72 37.54 0.52
CA SER A 24 3.88 36.97 -0.18
C SER A 24 4.87 36.22 0.72
N SER A 25 5.08 36.65 1.97
CA SER A 25 6.03 35.99 2.88
C SER A 25 5.49 34.64 3.38
N SER A 26 4.20 34.60 3.73
CA SER A 26 3.50 33.37 4.10
C SER A 26 3.54 32.35 2.97
N LEU A 27 3.23 32.76 1.74
CA LEU A 27 3.29 31.87 0.57
C LEU A 27 4.70 31.33 0.31
N ARG A 28 5.74 32.15 0.51
CA ARG A 28 7.13 31.70 0.35
C ARG A 28 7.52 30.65 1.39
N LEU A 29 7.13 30.85 2.65
CA LEU A 29 7.40 29.90 3.73
C LEU A 29 6.63 28.59 3.51
N TRP A 30 5.35 28.68 3.12
CA TRP A 30 4.55 27.52 2.72
C TRP A 30 5.24 26.74 1.62
N ARG A 31 5.67 27.40 0.54
CA ARG A 31 6.28 26.73 -0.61
C ARG A 31 7.52 25.92 -0.20
N SER A 32 8.41 26.50 0.62
CA SER A 32 9.60 25.78 1.10
C SER A 32 9.25 24.53 1.92
N ALA A 33 8.23 24.61 2.78
CA ALA A 33 7.76 23.48 3.56
C ALA A 33 7.11 22.41 2.66
N ALA A 34 6.23 22.83 1.75
CA ALA A 34 5.55 21.97 0.78
C ALA A 34 6.55 21.23 -0.10
N GLN A 35 7.56 21.91 -0.65
CA GLN A 35 8.61 21.27 -1.46
C GLN A 35 9.33 20.16 -0.70
N ARG A 36 9.67 20.41 0.58
CA ARG A 36 10.33 19.40 1.42
C ARG A 36 9.40 18.22 1.68
N ASN A 37 8.15 18.48 2.05
CA ASN A 37 7.20 17.41 2.36
C ASN A 37 6.89 16.55 1.13
N VAL A 38 6.58 17.19 -0.01
CA VAL A 38 6.31 16.52 -1.28
C VAL A 38 7.49 15.62 -1.68
N ARG A 39 8.74 16.10 -1.61
CA ARG A 39 9.92 15.25 -1.83
C ARG A 39 9.97 14.04 -0.90
N ASN A 40 9.78 14.27 0.39
CA ASN A 40 9.82 13.19 1.38
C ASN A 40 8.75 12.12 1.11
N GLN A 41 7.50 12.53 0.81
CA GLN A 41 6.43 11.59 0.54
C GLN A 41 6.68 10.80 -0.76
N TRP A 42 7.19 11.44 -1.82
CA TRP A 42 7.54 10.73 -3.04
C TRP A 42 8.73 9.78 -2.88
N SER A 43 9.71 10.11 -2.03
CA SER A 43 10.75 9.16 -1.63
C SER A 43 10.17 7.97 -0.85
N ARG A 44 9.19 8.19 0.04
CA ARG A 44 8.48 7.11 0.73
C ARG A 44 7.68 6.24 -0.24
N LEU A 45 7.01 6.84 -1.22
CA LEU A 45 6.31 6.12 -2.28
C LEU A 45 7.25 5.23 -3.08
N SER A 46 8.43 5.75 -3.48
CA SER A 46 9.47 4.97 -4.16
C SER A 46 9.88 3.75 -3.34
N ALA A 47 10.28 3.97 -2.08
CA ALA A 47 10.75 2.92 -1.20
C ALA A 47 9.69 1.85 -0.93
N ALA A 48 8.44 2.26 -0.64
CA ALA A 48 7.34 1.34 -0.37
C ALA A 48 6.97 0.52 -1.61
N LYS A 49 6.98 1.14 -2.80
CA LYS A 49 6.78 0.46 -4.09
C LYS A 49 7.83 -0.65 -4.31
N GLU A 50 9.11 -0.35 -4.12
CA GLU A 50 10.18 -1.33 -4.28
C GLU A 50 10.08 -2.48 -3.25
N GLN A 51 9.77 -2.16 -1.99
CA GLN A 51 9.56 -3.18 -0.95
C GLN A 51 8.33 -4.05 -1.25
N TRP A 52 7.25 -3.47 -1.76
CA TRP A 52 6.07 -4.23 -2.20
C TRP A 52 6.43 -5.19 -3.34
N LEU A 53 7.20 -4.74 -4.33
CA LEU A 53 7.64 -5.59 -5.45
C LEU A 53 8.56 -6.72 -4.99
N ALA A 54 9.44 -6.46 -4.02
CA ALA A 54 10.27 -7.50 -3.40
C ALA A 54 9.40 -8.55 -2.68
N ALA A 55 8.44 -8.12 -1.87
CA ALA A 55 7.52 -9.02 -1.17
C ALA A 55 6.67 -9.86 -2.14
N VAL A 56 6.26 -9.29 -3.29
CA VAL A 56 5.60 -10.04 -4.37
C VAL A 56 6.50 -11.10 -4.98
N ALA A 57 7.79 -10.80 -5.17
CA ALA A 57 8.75 -11.76 -5.70
C ALA A 57 8.98 -12.93 -4.74
N ASP A 58 9.08 -12.65 -3.43
CA ASP A 58 9.18 -13.66 -2.37
C ASP A 58 7.91 -14.51 -2.30
N GLY A 59 6.73 -13.86 -2.28
CA GLY A 59 5.44 -14.54 -2.31
C GLY A 59 5.32 -15.48 -3.52
N ARG A 60 5.79 -15.06 -4.70
CA ARG A 60 5.82 -15.92 -5.89
C ARG A 60 6.72 -17.14 -5.70
N ALA A 61 7.90 -16.96 -5.12
CA ALA A 61 8.84 -18.06 -4.87
C ALA A 61 8.23 -19.07 -3.88
N HIS A 62 7.58 -18.58 -2.82
CA HIS A 62 6.92 -19.42 -1.82
C HIS A 62 5.68 -20.13 -2.37
N ALA A 63 4.84 -19.45 -3.16
CA ALA A 63 3.68 -20.06 -3.82
C ALA A 63 4.12 -21.17 -4.80
N SER A 64 5.18 -20.93 -5.57
CA SER A 64 5.72 -21.94 -6.50
C SER A 64 6.26 -23.16 -5.74
N ALA A 65 6.98 -22.93 -4.64
CA ALA A 65 7.50 -24.01 -3.80
C ALA A 65 6.39 -24.80 -3.11
N LEU A 66 5.33 -24.12 -2.66
CA LEU A 66 4.13 -24.74 -2.10
C LEU A 66 3.43 -25.65 -3.12
N VAL A 67 3.15 -25.12 -4.31
CA VAL A 67 2.53 -25.89 -5.40
C VAL A 67 3.38 -27.09 -5.79
N ASN A 68 4.69 -26.92 -5.90
CA ASN A 68 5.61 -28.03 -6.20
C ASN A 68 5.61 -29.10 -5.11
N ALA A 69 5.63 -28.72 -3.83
CA ALA A 69 5.56 -29.66 -2.72
C ALA A 69 4.25 -30.46 -2.75
N HIS A 70 3.13 -29.74 -2.95
CA HIS A 70 1.80 -30.34 -3.08
C HIS A 70 1.70 -31.35 -4.22
N LEU A 71 2.15 -30.97 -5.42
CA LEU A 71 2.12 -31.83 -6.59
C LEU A 71 3.03 -33.06 -6.42
N CYS A 72 4.23 -32.88 -5.84
CA CYS A 72 5.11 -33.99 -5.51
C CYS A 72 4.46 -34.96 -4.53
N ARG A 73 3.73 -34.45 -3.53
CA ARG A 73 3.04 -35.27 -2.52
C ARG A 73 1.88 -36.04 -3.15
N ARG A 74 1.05 -35.35 -3.94
CA ARG A 74 -0.08 -35.96 -4.65
C ARG A 74 0.35 -37.04 -5.64
N ASN A 75 1.46 -36.83 -6.33
CA ASN A 75 2.00 -37.80 -7.30
C ASN A 75 2.85 -38.90 -6.64
N MET A 76 3.22 -38.76 -5.36
CA MET A 76 4.08 -39.69 -4.63
C MET A 76 3.67 -41.16 -4.74
N PRO A 77 2.38 -41.54 -4.74
CA PRO A 77 1.98 -42.94 -4.93
C PRO A 77 2.36 -43.51 -6.30
N ALA A 78 2.34 -42.68 -7.35
CA ALA A 78 2.64 -43.08 -8.72
C ALA A 78 4.11 -42.85 -9.12
N THR A 79 4.87 -42.08 -8.34
CA THR A 79 6.28 -41.78 -8.61
C THR A 79 7.13 -43.06 -8.61
N ASP A 80 7.89 -43.26 -9.68
CA ASP A 80 8.94 -44.27 -9.75
C ASP A 80 10.12 -43.86 -8.87
N LEU A 81 10.41 -44.67 -7.84
CA LEU A 81 11.52 -44.46 -6.92
C LEU A 81 12.79 -45.21 -7.34
N GLY A 82 12.75 -45.93 -8.47
CA GLY A 82 13.87 -46.72 -8.97
C GLY A 82 14.36 -47.71 -7.92
N VAL A 83 15.67 -47.66 -7.63
CA VAL A 83 16.33 -48.52 -6.63
C VAL A 83 15.82 -48.32 -5.19
N LEU A 84 15.11 -47.22 -4.91
CA LEU A 84 14.59 -46.93 -3.58
C LEU A 84 13.18 -47.49 -3.35
N LYS A 85 12.51 -48.05 -4.38
CA LYS A 85 11.12 -48.52 -4.27
C LYS A 85 10.89 -49.58 -3.19
N ASP A 86 11.92 -50.39 -2.93
CA ASP A 86 11.88 -51.50 -1.97
C ASP A 86 12.31 -51.06 -0.56
N MET A 87 12.73 -49.81 -0.38
CA MET A 87 13.12 -49.27 0.93
C MET A 87 11.88 -49.12 1.83
N PRO A 88 11.81 -49.83 2.97
CA PRO A 88 10.63 -49.78 3.83
C PRO A 88 10.30 -48.36 4.32
N GLY A 89 9.04 -47.95 4.19
CA GLY A 89 8.54 -46.66 4.68
C GLY A 89 9.06 -45.41 3.95
N ILE A 90 9.79 -45.57 2.83
CA ILE A 90 10.36 -44.42 2.11
C ILE A 90 9.29 -43.44 1.62
N ARG A 91 8.16 -43.96 1.13
CA ARG A 91 7.04 -43.14 0.64
C ARG A 91 6.40 -42.35 1.79
N ASP A 92 6.16 -42.99 2.93
CA ASP A 92 5.59 -42.34 4.10
C ASP A 92 6.50 -41.22 4.60
N LYS A 93 7.82 -41.50 4.70
CA LYS A 93 8.80 -40.49 5.11
C LYS A 93 8.91 -39.33 4.12
N ALA A 94 8.84 -39.61 2.81
CA ALA A 94 8.81 -38.59 1.79
C ALA A 94 7.54 -37.74 1.87
N ASN A 95 6.37 -38.37 2.08
CA ASN A 95 5.10 -37.68 2.28
C ASN A 95 5.12 -36.80 3.53
N SER A 96 5.55 -37.30 4.69
CA SER A 96 5.66 -36.49 5.91
C SER A 96 6.59 -35.29 5.73
N LYS A 97 7.71 -35.47 4.99
CA LYS A 97 8.60 -34.36 4.66
C LYS A 97 7.92 -33.32 3.77
N LEU A 98 7.10 -33.74 2.80
CA LEU A 98 6.40 -32.83 1.90
C LEU A 98 5.28 -32.07 2.62
N VAL A 99 4.52 -32.72 3.52
CA VAL A 99 3.52 -32.04 4.37
C VAL A 99 4.18 -30.92 5.17
N LEU A 100 5.28 -31.20 5.87
CA LEU A 100 6.02 -30.18 6.63
C LEU A 100 6.50 -29.03 5.73
N ARG A 101 6.88 -29.33 4.48
CA ARG A 101 7.29 -28.31 3.51
C ARG A 101 6.10 -27.46 3.05
N GLU A 102 4.94 -28.06 2.81
CA GLU A 102 3.71 -27.31 2.47
C GLU A 102 3.32 -26.34 3.58
N GLU A 103 3.35 -26.78 4.84
CA GLU A 103 3.10 -25.91 6.00
C GLU A 103 4.12 -24.74 6.05
N GLN A 104 5.41 -25.06 5.90
CA GLN A 104 6.48 -24.06 5.89
C GLN A 104 6.30 -23.03 4.76
N TYR A 105 6.06 -23.49 3.54
CA TYR A 105 5.87 -22.61 2.38
C TYR A 105 4.59 -21.78 2.49
N SER A 106 3.53 -22.34 3.09
CA SER A 106 2.29 -21.60 3.38
C SER A 106 2.54 -20.47 4.38
N GLY A 107 3.27 -20.74 5.47
CA GLY A 107 3.63 -19.70 6.45
C GLY A 107 4.51 -18.60 5.86
N MET A 108 5.48 -18.95 5.01
CA MET A 108 6.32 -17.96 4.32
C MET A 108 5.53 -17.15 3.28
N LEU A 109 4.62 -17.79 2.54
CA LEU A 109 3.73 -17.12 1.60
C LEU A 109 2.81 -16.12 2.31
N LEU A 110 2.21 -16.50 3.43
CA LEU A 110 1.41 -15.61 4.27
C LEU A 110 2.23 -14.43 4.80
N SER A 111 3.47 -14.68 5.21
CA SER A 111 4.38 -13.63 5.68
C SER A 111 4.71 -12.62 4.58
N ALA A 112 5.01 -13.09 3.37
CA ALA A 112 5.26 -12.24 2.21
C ALA A 112 4.02 -11.40 1.84
N TYR A 113 2.84 -12.00 1.89
CA TYR A 113 1.59 -11.28 1.67
C TYR A 113 1.33 -10.20 2.74
N LYS A 114 1.57 -10.50 4.01
CA LYS A 114 1.47 -9.51 5.09
C LYS A 114 2.39 -8.32 4.85
N GLU A 115 3.61 -8.59 4.39
CA GLU A 115 4.54 -7.53 4.01
C GLU A 115 4.02 -6.70 2.83
N MET A 116 3.41 -7.32 1.82
CA MET A 116 2.75 -6.58 0.73
C MET A 116 1.64 -5.65 1.24
N VAL A 117 0.75 -6.13 2.13
CA VAL A 117 -0.32 -5.30 2.71
C VAL A 117 0.28 -4.11 3.47
N ARG A 118 1.33 -4.34 4.26
CA ARG A 118 2.04 -3.29 4.99
C ARG A 118 2.67 -2.25 4.07
N GLN A 119 3.33 -2.67 3.00
CA GLN A 119 3.95 -1.73 2.07
C GLN A 119 2.89 -0.91 1.30
N LEU A 120 1.74 -1.52 1.03
CA LEU A 120 0.61 -0.81 0.45
C LEU A 120 0.01 0.23 1.41
N SER A 121 -0.02 -0.03 2.72
CA SER A 121 -0.46 0.99 3.69
C SER A 121 0.48 2.19 3.73
N TYR A 122 1.79 1.98 3.59
CA TYR A 122 2.75 3.08 3.42
C TYR A 122 2.57 3.85 2.12
N LEU A 123 2.23 3.17 1.01
CA LEU A 123 1.90 3.84 -0.25
C LEU A 123 0.68 4.77 -0.08
N VAL A 124 -0.39 4.25 0.52
CA VAL A 124 -1.63 5.01 0.78
C VAL A 124 -1.35 6.19 1.71
N GLU A 125 -0.70 5.97 2.84
CA GLU A 125 -0.35 7.02 3.81
C GLU A 125 0.49 8.13 3.15
N ALA A 126 1.54 7.78 2.41
CA ALA A 126 2.39 8.76 1.73
C ALA A 126 1.62 9.55 0.66
N SER A 127 0.68 8.92 -0.05
CA SER A 127 -0.16 9.60 -1.06
C SER A 127 -1.07 10.67 -0.46
N HIS A 128 -1.51 10.49 0.79
CA HIS A 128 -2.40 11.43 1.50
C HIS A 128 -1.64 12.45 2.36
N SER A 129 -0.34 12.27 2.57
CA SER A 129 0.46 13.09 3.49
C SER A 129 1.23 14.23 2.81
N MET A 130 0.86 14.63 1.59
CA MET A 130 1.62 15.63 0.82
C MET A 130 1.32 17.08 1.20
N ARG A 131 0.18 17.32 1.84
CA ARG A 131 -0.31 18.65 2.22
C ARG A 131 0.57 19.31 3.28
N CYS A 132 0.60 20.64 3.27
CA CYS A 132 1.33 21.45 4.24
C CYS A 132 0.42 22.55 4.79
N PHE A 133 0.08 22.42 6.05
CA PHE A 133 -0.87 23.26 6.77
C PHE A 133 -0.14 24.31 7.61
N SER A 134 -0.79 25.46 7.75
CA SER A 134 -0.36 26.53 8.63
C SER A 134 -0.55 26.14 10.09
N LYS A 135 0.52 26.29 10.87
CA LYS A 135 0.51 26.14 12.32
C LYS A 135 0.33 27.51 12.94
N ALA A 136 -0.90 27.81 13.37
CA ALA A 136 -1.22 29.01 14.11
C ALA A 136 -0.98 28.77 15.61
N ALA A 137 0.20 29.12 16.12
CA ALA A 137 0.41 29.09 17.57
C ALA A 137 -0.23 30.34 18.19
N PRO A 138 -1.02 30.21 19.28
CA PRO A 138 -1.54 31.38 19.98
C PRO A 138 -0.37 32.26 20.42
N ASN A 139 -0.41 33.53 20.04
CA ASN A 139 0.57 34.58 20.37
C ASN A 139 1.90 34.55 19.60
N CYS A 140 2.06 33.74 18.56
CA CYS A 140 3.28 33.77 17.72
C CYS A 140 3.05 34.59 16.45
N SER A 141 3.89 35.61 16.21
CA SER A 141 3.88 36.39 14.96
C SER A 141 4.48 35.64 13.77
N ILE A 142 5.09 34.48 14.01
CA ILE A 142 5.76 33.65 13.00
C ILE A 142 4.81 32.56 12.55
N THR A 143 4.42 32.61 11.27
CA THR A 143 3.71 31.52 10.61
C THR A 143 4.68 30.36 10.34
N GLN A 144 4.33 29.17 10.82
CA GLN A 144 5.04 27.93 10.52
C GLN A 144 4.15 27.01 9.67
N PHE A 145 4.76 26.09 8.94
CA PHE A 145 4.04 25.11 8.13
C PHE A 145 4.50 23.69 8.46
N SER A 146 3.55 22.77 8.59
CA SER A 146 3.78 21.34 8.88
C SER A 146 2.80 20.46 8.11
N ASP A 147 3.06 19.15 8.10
CA ASP A 147 2.19 18.11 7.52
C ASP A 147 0.92 17.83 8.34
N ARG A 148 0.81 18.35 9.57
CA ARG A 148 -0.35 18.17 10.44
C ARG A 148 -1.36 19.31 10.32
N GLN A 149 -2.63 18.96 10.16
CA GLN A 149 -3.74 19.91 10.12
C GLN A 149 -4.16 20.32 11.53
N ASP A 150 -3.83 21.54 11.94
CA ASP A 150 -4.32 22.15 13.18
C ASP A 150 -5.55 23.06 12.94
N ASN A 151 -5.74 23.54 11.71
CA ASN A 151 -6.82 24.43 11.30
C ASN A 151 -7.69 23.78 10.23
N LEU A 152 -8.98 23.55 10.54
CA LEU A 152 -9.94 22.91 9.62
C LEU A 152 -10.26 23.74 8.37
N ASN A 153 -10.02 25.05 8.41
CA ASN A 153 -10.24 25.94 7.25
C ASN A 153 -9.04 25.99 6.30
N ASP A 154 -7.90 25.36 6.68
CA ASP A 154 -6.72 25.27 5.83
C ASP A 154 -6.74 23.95 5.06
N SER A 155 -6.83 24.04 3.74
CA SER A 155 -6.77 22.89 2.82
C SER A 155 -5.37 22.29 2.75
N GLY A 156 -4.32 23.00 3.17
CA GLY A 156 -2.93 22.57 3.13
C GLY A 156 -2.31 22.56 1.72
N ASP A 157 -3.04 23.00 0.70
CA ASP A 157 -2.64 22.98 -0.72
C ASP A 157 -2.08 24.32 -1.24
N GLY A 158 -1.96 25.32 -0.36
CA GLY A 158 -1.49 26.66 -0.70
C GLY A 158 -2.41 27.41 -1.67
N GLY A 159 -3.70 27.06 -1.71
CA GLY A 159 -4.67 27.65 -2.63
C GLY A 159 -4.44 27.23 -4.09
N GLY A 160 -3.92 26.01 -4.31
CA GLY A 160 -3.62 25.48 -5.64
C GLY A 160 -2.36 26.07 -6.29
N ALA A 161 -1.54 26.82 -5.54
CA ALA A 161 -0.30 27.37 -6.07
C ALA A 161 0.71 26.25 -6.40
N PRO A 162 1.50 26.38 -7.49
CA PRO A 162 2.57 25.44 -7.78
C PRO A 162 3.60 25.37 -6.65
N VAL A 163 3.98 24.14 -6.31
CA VAL A 163 4.97 23.82 -5.28
C VAL A 163 6.37 24.05 -5.82
N PHE A 164 6.65 23.57 -7.03
CA PHE A 164 7.92 23.77 -7.73
C PHE A 164 7.74 24.74 -8.89
N LYS A 165 7.56 24.23 -10.11
CA LYS A 165 7.51 25.03 -11.33
C LYS A 165 6.10 25.04 -11.92
N TRP A 166 5.50 23.87 -12.06
CA TRP A 166 4.21 23.66 -12.72
C TRP A 166 3.20 23.00 -11.80
N PHE A 167 3.60 21.99 -11.01
CA PHE A 167 2.65 21.17 -10.28
C PHE A 167 2.29 21.75 -8.91
N SER A 168 0.99 21.84 -8.67
CA SER A 168 0.33 22.01 -7.38
C SER A 168 0.38 20.73 -6.55
N ILE A 169 0.04 20.84 -5.25
CA ILE A 169 -0.06 19.64 -4.38
C ILE A 169 -1.08 18.65 -4.92
N LEU A 170 -2.23 19.13 -5.44
CA LEU A 170 -3.28 18.27 -5.98
C LEU A 170 -2.80 17.43 -7.17
N GLU A 171 -1.96 17.98 -8.05
CA GLU A 171 -1.40 17.24 -9.19
C GLU A 171 -0.45 16.13 -8.71
N PHE A 172 0.39 16.39 -7.70
CA PHE A 172 1.21 15.35 -7.07
C PHE A 172 0.34 14.29 -6.38
N GLU A 173 -0.70 14.68 -5.65
CA GLU A 173 -1.63 13.75 -5.01
C GLU A 173 -2.34 12.88 -6.05
N THR A 174 -2.73 13.45 -7.19
CA THR A 174 -3.42 12.73 -8.28
C THR A 174 -2.52 11.65 -8.88
N LEU A 175 -1.25 11.99 -9.17
CA LEU A 175 -0.27 11.03 -9.68
C LEU A 175 0.02 9.92 -8.66
N ALA A 176 0.12 10.27 -7.37
CA ALA A 176 0.31 9.30 -6.30
C ALA A 176 -0.91 8.40 -6.10
N GLN A 177 -2.12 8.93 -6.22
CA GLN A 177 -3.36 8.16 -6.16
C GLN A 177 -3.48 7.19 -7.34
N GLU A 178 -3.13 7.62 -8.55
CA GLU A 178 -3.07 6.73 -9.72
C GLU A 178 -2.13 5.55 -9.45
N LEU A 179 -0.93 5.82 -8.90
CA LEU A 179 0.01 4.79 -8.48
C LEU A 179 -0.63 3.83 -7.47
N VAL A 180 -1.16 4.35 -6.36
CA VAL A 180 -1.79 3.56 -5.29
C VAL A 180 -2.93 2.68 -5.84
N GLN A 181 -3.79 3.20 -6.71
CA GLN A 181 -4.92 2.45 -7.25
C GLN A 181 -4.50 1.22 -8.07
N MET A 182 -3.39 1.31 -8.81
CA MET A 182 -2.81 0.15 -9.49
C MET A 182 -2.40 -0.94 -8.47
N PHE A 183 -1.71 -0.57 -7.38
CA PHE A 183 -1.29 -1.51 -6.34
C PHE A 183 -2.44 -2.09 -5.52
N VAL A 184 -3.45 -1.27 -5.18
CA VAL A 184 -4.68 -1.74 -4.50
C VAL A 184 -5.39 -2.78 -5.35
N SER A 185 -5.57 -2.51 -6.64
CA SER A 185 -6.21 -3.44 -7.57
C SER A 185 -5.42 -4.75 -7.70
N GLU A 186 -4.10 -4.67 -7.76
CA GLU A 186 -3.24 -5.86 -7.80
C GLU A 186 -3.25 -6.64 -6.48
N GLN A 187 -3.27 -5.95 -5.34
CA GLN A 187 -3.35 -6.57 -4.02
C GLN A 187 -4.65 -7.36 -3.86
N LYS A 188 -5.77 -6.84 -4.36
CA LYS A 188 -7.05 -7.54 -4.38
C LYS A 188 -6.95 -8.88 -5.11
N LEU A 189 -6.35 -8.88 -6.29
CA LEU A 189 -6.13 -10.10 -7.08
C LEU A 189 -5.20 -11.07 -6.35
N LYS A 190 -4.08 -10.59 -5.81
CA LYS A 190 -3.13 -11.44 -5.07
C LYS A 190 -3.74 -12.05 -3.81
N ARG A 191 -4.61 -11.34 -3.09
CA ARG A 191 -5.38 -11.92 -1.95
C ARG A 191 -6.24 -13.10 -2.41
N LEU A 192 -6.92 -12.99 -3.55
CA LEU A 192 -7.73 -14.09 -4.09
C LEU A 192 -6.89 -15.32 -4.40
N LEU A 193 -5.74 -15.12 -5.06
CA LEU A 193 -4.82 -16.21 -5.36
C LEU A 193 -4.24 -16.83 -4.08
N LEU A 194 -3.95 -16.01 -3.07
CA LEU A 194 -3.46 -16.48 -1.77
C LEU A 194 -4.47 -17.43 -1.10
N LEU A 195 -5.77 -17.08 -1.10
CA LEU A 195 -6.82 -17.94 -0.55
C LEU A 195 -6.84 -19.32 -1.22
N GLU A 196 -6.66 -19.34 -2.55
CA GLU A 196 -6.60 -20.58 -3.32
C GLU A 196 -5.32 -21.38 -3.01
N PHE A 197 -4.16 -20.74 -2.89
CA PHE A 197 -2.91 -21.41 -2.52
C PHE A 197 -2.94 -21.98 -1.10
N LEU A 198 -3.42 -21.22 -0.11
CA LEU A 198 -3.51 -21.69 1.28
C LEU A 198 -4.53 -22.82 1.45
N SER A 199 -5.61 -22.81 0.65
CA SER A 199 -6.60 -23.90 0.65
C SER A 199 -6.03 -25.25 0.20
N ILE A 200 -4.90 -25.27 -0.51
CA ILE A 200 -4.21 -26.51 -0.89
C ILE A 200 -3.62 -27.21 0.33
N ALA A 201 -3.03 -26.43 1.24
CA ALA A 201 -2.38 -26.97 2.45
C ALA A 201 -3.39 -27.46 3.49
N LEU A 202 -4.58 -26.84 3.58
CA LEU A 202 -5.59 -27.23 4.57
C LEU A 202 -6.37 -28.52 4.23
N LYS A 203 -6.53 -28.85 2.94
CA LYS A 203 -7.56 -29.81 2.49
C LYS A 203 -7.21 -31.30 2.59
N GLU A 204 -6.05 -31.69 3.10
CA GLU A 204 -5.65 -33.10 3.21
C GLU A 204 -5.34 -33.52 4.65
N GLY A 205 -6.40 -33.63 5.47
CA GLY A 205 -6.34 -34.19 6.82
C GLY A 205 -7.55 -33.88 7.70
N VAL A 206 -8.25 -32.78 7.41
CA VAL A 206 -9.44 -32.34 8.15
C VAL A 206 -10.59 -32.18 7.16
N GLU A 207 -11.80 -32.53 7.59
CA GLU A 207 -13.03 -32.52 6.81
C GLU A 207 -13.09 -31.38 5.77
N LEU A 208 -13.43 -31.78 4.55
CA LEU A 208 -13.50 -31.08 3.26
C LEU A 208 -14.10 -29.66 3.22
N GLN A 209 -14.51 -29.08 4.35
CA GLN A 209 -15.39 -27.92 4.43
C GLN A 209 -14.72 -26.57 4.75
N THR A 210 -13.47 -26.53 5.22
CA THR A 210 -12.78 -25.25 5.44
C THR A 210 -12.17 -24.73 4.13
N SER A 211 -13.02 -24.35 3.18
CA SER A 211 -12.59 -23.44 2.11
C SER A 211 -12.42 -22.05 2.71
N LEU A 212 -11.23 -21.47 2.61
CA LEU A 212 -11.03 -20.07 2.95
C LEU A 212 -11.93 -19.22 2.06
N ASN A 213 -12.65 -18.29 2.70
CA ASN A 213 -13.54 -17.33 2.09
C ASN A 213 -12.89 -15.94 2.10
N TRP A 214 -13.40 -15.05 1.26
CA TRP A 214 -12.88 -13.68 1.13
C TRP A 214 -12.87 -12.89 2.44
N GLY A 215 -13.92 -13.08 3.25
CA GLY A 215 -14.08 -12.41 4.54
C GLY A 215 -13.34 -13.08 5.69
N ASP A 216 -12.63 -14.18 5.45
CA ASP A 216 -11.82 -14.82 6.48
C ASP A 216 -10.54 -14.01 6.66
N GLU A 217 -10.23 -13.70 7.91
CA GLU A 217 -8.99 -13.03 8.28
C GLU A 217 -7.83 -14.02 8.22
N LEU A 218 -6.80 -13.73 7.42
CA LEU A 218 -5.66 -14.63 7.22
C LEU A 218 -4.60 -14.49 8.32
N TYR A 219 -4.60 -13.38 9.04
CA TYR A 219 -3.81 -13.13 10.22
C TYR A 219 -4.43 -12.01 11.07
N ASP A 220 -4.21 -12.04 12.38
CA ASP A 220 -4.76 -11.04 13.30
C ASP A 220 -4.49 -9.59 12.86
N GLY A 221 -5.56 -8.82 12.67
CA GLY A 221 -5.51 -7.40 12.34
C GLY A 221 -5.51 -7.08 10.84
N GLU A 222 -5.45 -8.09 9.97
CA GLU A 222 -5.55 -7.91 8.51
C GLU A 222 -6.76 -7.09 8.09
N SER A 223 -7.95 -7.31 8.68
CA SER A 223 -9.17 -6.62 8.25
C SER A 223 -9.04 -5.11 8.40
N ASN A 224 -8.45 -4.66 9.51
CA ASN A 224 -8.18 -3.25 9.75
C ASN A 224 -7.15 -2.69 8.76
N GLU A 225 -6.12 -3.48 8.43
CA GLU A 225 -5.13 -3.10 7.42
C GLU A 225 -5.76 -2.99 6.03
N LEU A 226 -6.61 -3.95 5.63
CA LEU A 226 -7.35 -3.93 4.36
C LEU A 226 -8.30 -2.74 4.25
N GLN A 227 -8.96 -2.37 5.36
CA GLN A 227 -9.78 -1.17 5.43
C GLN A 227 -8.91 0.09 5.27
N SER A 228 -7.74 0.14 5.92
CA SER A 228 -6.84 1.31 5.84
C SER A 228 -6.31 1.58 4.42
N ILE A 229 -6.20 0.55 3.58
CA ILE A 229 -5.77 0.66 2.18
C ILE A 229 -6.92 0.78 1.18
N GLY A 230 -8.17 0.90 1.66
CA GLY A 230 -9.35 1.04 0.81
C GLY A 230 -9.84 -0.23 0.12
N LEU A 231 -9.33 -1.41 0.49
CA LEU A 231 -9.83 -2.70 -0.03
C LEU A 231 -11.15 -3.14 0.63
N GLN A 232 -11.46 -2.61 1.81
CA GLN A 232 -12.68 -2.89 2.54
C GLN A 232 -13.45 -1.59 2.81
N SER A 233 -14.70 -1.52 2.32
CA SER A 233 -15.60 -0.39 2.53
C SER A 233 -16.80 -0.83 3.36
N GLY A 234 -16.85 -0.39 4.62
CA GLY A 234 -17.92 -0.73 5.57
C GLY A 234 -17.92 -2.20 6.02
N ASP A 235 -19.06 -2.64 6.58
CA ASP A 235 -19.24 -3.99 7.14
C ASP A 235 -19.40 -5.09 6.08
N ALA A 236 -19.45 -4.73 4.79
CA ALA A 236 -19.75 -5.66 3.71
C ALA A 236 -18.49 -6.15 2.99
N TYR A 237 -18.08 -7.39 3.27
CA TYR A 237 -17.09 -8.14 2.50
C TYR A 237 -17.65 -8.50 1.12
N SER A 238 -17.59 -7.57 0.18
CA SER A 238 -17.97 -7.86 -1.21
C SER A 238 -16.72 -8.31 -1.96
N PRO A 239 -16.56 -9.61 -2.28
CA PRO A 239 -15.55 -10.03 -3.25
C PRO A 239 -15.81 -9.31 -4.59
N PRO A 240 -14.81 -9.21 -5.48
CA PRO A 240 -15.04 -8.62 -6.79
C PRO A 240 -16.22 -9.34 -7.47
N GLU A 241 -17.12 -8.56 -8.11
CA GLU A 241 -18.49 -8.94 -8.51
C GLU A 241 -18.62 -10.26 -9.30
N ASN A 242 -17.54 -10.77 -9.88
CA ASN A 242 -17.55 -11.98 -10.71
C ASN A 242 -16.92 -13.20 -10.03
N TRP A 243 -16.15 -13.02 -8.95
CA TRP A 243 -15.36 -14.12 -8.37
C TRP A 243 -16.22 -15.14 -7.63
N CYS A 244 -17.19 -14.67 -6.84
CA CYS A 244 -18.07 -15.57 -6.08
C CYS A 244 -19.00 -16.37 -6.99
N ALA A 245 -19.53 -15.77 -8.05
CA ALA A 245 -20.44 -16.43 -8.96
C ALA A 245 -19.77 -17.63 -9.67
N GLU A 246 -18.53 -17.46 -10.13
CA GLU A 246 -17.76 -18.54 -10.76
C GLU A 246 -17.36 -19.62 -9.76
N ARG A 247 -16.92 -19.25 -8.54
CA ARG A 247 -16.53 -20.21 -7.50
C ARG A 247 -17.71 -21.06 -7.03
N LEU A 248 -18.89 -20.46 -6.84
CA LEU A 248 -20.11 -21.18 -6.46
C LEU A 248 -20.56 -22.16 -7.54
N GLY A 249 -20.32 -21.85 -8.82
CA GLY A 249 -20.58 -22.77 -9.94
C GLY A 249 -19.56 -23.90 -10.07
N SER A 250 -18.30 -23.68 -9.68
CA SER A 250 -17.20 -24.63 -9.89
C SER A 250 -16.93 -25.59 -8.73
N GLN A 251 -17.49 -25.35 -7.54
CA GLN A 251 -17.31 -26.25 -6.39
C GLN A 251 -18.04 -27.58 -6.61
N ARG A 252 -17.40 -28.51 -7.32
CA ARG A 252 -17.62 -29.94 -7.06
C ARG A 252 -16.91 -30.28 -5.74
N PRO A 253 -17.62 -30.80 -4.72
CA PRO A 253 -17.00 -31.21 -3.46
C PRO A 253 -15.89 -32.22 -3.75
N GLY A 254 -14.66 -31.93 -3.31
CA GLY A 254 -13.53 -32.85 -3.37
C GLY A 254 -12.59 -32.74 -4.59
N ASN A 255 -12.88 -31.88 -5.57
CA ASN A 255 -11.93 -31.63 -6.65
C ASN A 255 -10.88 -30.59 -6.22
N LEU A 256 -9.74 -31.05 -5.68
CA LEU A 256 -8.56 -30.21 -5.55
C LEU A 256 -8.19 -29.61 -6.92
N PRO A 257 -7.66 -28.37 -6.96
CA PRO A 257 -7.25 -27.73 -8.22
C PRO A 257 -6.34 -28.67 -9.02
N LEU A 258 -6.64 -28.82 -10.30
CA LEU A 258 -5.78 -29.55 -11.23
C LEU A 258 -4.44 -28.80 -11.40
N HIS A 259 -3.40 -29.53 -11.81
CA HIS A 259 -2.10 -28.95 -12.10
C HIS A 259 -2.20 -27.73 -13.03
N GLU A 260 -3.04 -27.80 -14.07
CA GLU A 260 -3.21 -26.68 -15.00
C GLU A 260 -3.77 -25.42 -14.31
N VAL A 261 -4.71 -25.58 -13.37
CA VAL A 261 -5.30 -24.46 -12.64
C VAL A 261 -4.26 -23.79 -11.74
N LEU A 262 -3.44 -24.58 -11.04
CA LEU A 262 -2.36 -24.04 -10.19
C LEU A 262 -1.31 -23.28 -11.01
N GLN A 263 -0.97 -23.78 -12.21
CA GLN A 263 -0.08 -23.08 -13.13
C GLN A 263 -0.67 -21.75 -13.60
N VAL A 264 -1.98 -21.71 -13.88
CA VAL A 264 -2.67 -20.45 -14.21
C VAL A 264 -2.55 -19.48 -13.03
N TYR A 265 -2.83 -19.91 -11.80
CA TYR A 265 -2.72 -19.05 -10.61
C TYR A 265 -1.30 -18.50 -10.41
N LEU A 266 -0.27 -19.33 -10.58
CA LEU A 266 1.13 -18.89 -10.49
C LEU A 266 1.49 -17.89 -11.59
N THR A 267 1.01 -18.13 -12.81
CA THR A 267 1.22 -17.23 -13.96
C THR A 267 0.54 -15.89 -13.74
N THR A 268 -0.71 -15.90 -13.27
CA THR A 268 -1.48 -14.71 -12.89
C THR A 268 -0.76 -13.91 -11.80
N TRP A 269 -0.28 -14.58 -10.74
CA TRP A 269 0.51 -13.92 -9.69
C TRP A 269 1.74 -13.22 -10.26
N HIS A 270 2.46 -13.90 -11.18
CA HIS A 270 3.68 -13.39 -11.79
C HIS A 270 3.45 -12.18 -12.71
N ALA A 271 2.35 -12.18 -13.45
CA ALA A 271 2.08 -11.18 -14.48
C ALA A 271 1.91 -9.75 -13.94
N ASN A 272 1.55 -9.59 -12.66
CA ASN A 272 1.17 -8.31 -12.06
C ASN A 272 0.13 -7.57 -12.92
N MET A 273 -1.01 -8.22 -13.16
CA MET A 273 -1.97 -7.87 -14.22
C MET A 273 -2.48 -6.42 -14.16
N ASN A 274 -2.65 -5.88 -12.96
CA ASN A 274 -3.18 -4.53 -12.73
C ASN A 274 -2.07 -3.47 -12.58
N ILE A 275 -0.80 -3.84 -12.78
CA ILE A 275 0.35 -2.93 -12.68
C ILE A 275 0.86 -2.57 -14.08
N ASN A 276 0.58 -1.33 -14.50
CA ASN A 276 1.16 -0.78 -15.73
C ASN A 276 2.58 -0.24 -15.46
N ARG A 277 3.60 -1.08 -15.68
CA ARG A 277 5.01 -0.72 -15.39
C ARG A 277 5.51 0.48 -16.18
N SER A 278 5.10 0.64 -17.44
CA SER A 278 5.44 1.82 -18.25
C SER A 278 4.85 3.10 -17.64
N ARG A 279 3.58 3.05 -17.23
CA ARG A 279 2.91 4.20 -16.62
C ARG A 279 3.53 4.58 -15.27
N ILE A 280 3.92 3.59 -14.47
CA ILE A 280 4.70 3.84 -13.24
C ILE A 280 6.00 4.57 -13.59
N GLY A 281 6.74 4.11 -14.59
CA GLY A 281 7.96 4.79 -15.06
C GLY A 281 7.71 6.25 -15.43
N GLU A 282 6.68 6.52 -16.24
CA GLU A 282 6.28 7.87 -16.64
C GLU A 282 5.92 8.76 -15.43
N ILE A 283 5.17 8.23 -14.47
CA ILE A 283 4.78 8.99 -13.26
C ILE A 283 6.02 9.43 -12.49
N PHE A 284 6.96 8.50 -12.23
CA PHE A 284 8.18 8.84 -11.51
C PHE A 284 9.07 9.81 -12.30
N GLU A 285 9.18 9.64 -13.62
CA GLU A 285 9.94 10.56 -14.48
C GLU A 285 9.38 11.98 -14.43
N LEU A 286 8.06 12.16 -14.60
CA LEU A 286 7.40 13.46 -14.50
C LEU A 286 7.66 14.15 -13.15
N VAL A 287 7.59 13.37 -12.07
CA VAL A 287 7.82 13.86 -10.71
C VAL A 287 9.28 14.25 -10.48
N GLU A 288 10.22 13.42 -10.93
CA GLU A 288 11.66 13.67 -10.83
C GLU A 288 12.07 14.92 -11.61
N GLU A 289 11.54 15.10 -12.82
CA GLU A 289 11.76 16.29 -13.64
C GLU A 289 11.24 17.57 -12.97
N GLU A 290 10.03 17.52 -12.42
CA GLU A 290 9.40 18.66 -11.74
C GLU A 290 10.16 19.04 -10.46
N MET A 291 10.60 18.04 -9.67
CA MET A 291 11.32 18.25 -8.42
C MET A 291 12.83 18.52 -8.61
N LYS A 292 13.36 18.21 -9.80
CA LYS A 292 14.79 18.21 -10.16
C LYS A 292 15.65 17.34 -9.25
N ILE A 293 15.15 16.15 -8.92
CA ILE A 293 15.85 15.15 -8.10
C ILE A 293 15.66 13.76 -8.71
N LYS A 294 16.50 12.79 -8.31
CA LYS A 294 16.22 11.38 -8.54
C LYS A 294 15.66 10.75 -7.27
N LEU A 295 14.57 10.00 -7.41
CA LEU A 295 13.97 9.22 -6.34
C LEU A 295 14.66 7.85 -6.38
N SER A 296 15.54 7.61 -5.41
CA SER A 296 16.18 6.30 -5.21
C SER A 296 15.22 5.24 -4.72
#